data_AF-A0A073CL13-F1
#
_entry.id   AF-A0A073CL13-F1
#
_cell.length_a   1.000
_cell.length_b   1.000
_cell.length_c   1.000
_cell.angle_alpha   90.00
_cell.angle_beta   90.00
_cell.angle_gamma   90.00
#
_symmetry.space_group_name_H-M   'P 1'
#
loop_
_entity.id
_entity.type
_entity.pdbx_description
1 polymer ?
#
loop_
_entity_poly.entity_id
_entity_poly.type
_entity_poly.pdbx_seq_one_letter_code
_entity_poly.pdbx_strand_id
1 'polypeptide(L)' 'MGVIERILLLFPDSPHQRRDRGIMYYHLQRWREAQQDLENYLEILPMAQDTAIIRQILDQMSQNI' A
#
# COMPACT_ATOMS: atom_id res chain seq x y z
N MET A 1 11.07 -11.71 13.63
CA MET A 1 9.59 -11.74 13.59
C MET A 1 9.08 -10.62 14.47
N GLY A 2 8.86 -9.45 13.87
CA GLY A 2 8.44 -8.23 14.58
C GLY A 2 6.91 -8.17 14.71
N VAL A 3 6.40 -7.49 15.74
CA VAL A 3 4.95 -7.31 15.98
C VAL A 3 4.22 -6.74 14.75
N ILE A 4 4.91 -5.91 13.95
CA ILE A 4 4.39 -5.33 12.70
C ILE A 4 4.03 -6.43 11.69
N GLU A 5 4.88 -7.43 11.46
CA GLU A 5 4.60 -8.53 10.53
C GLU A 5 3.39 -9.36 10.97
N ARG A 6 3.19 -9.52 12.28
CA ARG A 6 2.04 -10.23 12.85
C ARG A 6 0.75 -9.45 12.66
N ILE A 7 0.79 -8.13 12.81
CA ILE A 7 -0.35 -7.23 12.61
C ILE A 7 -0.75 -7.20 11.12
N LEU A 8 0.22 -7.19 10.21
CA LEU A 8 -0.03 -7.18 8.75
C LEU A 8 -0.78 -8.43 8.24
N LEU A 9 -0.62 -9.57 8.92
CA LEU A 9 -1.34 -10.82 8.66
C LEU A 9 -2.79 -10.82 9.16
N LEU A 10 -3.16 -9.87 10.03
CA LEU A 10 -4.49 -9.80 10.64
C LEU A 10 -5.44 -8.85 9.91
N PHE A 11 -4.97 -8.08 8.92
CA PHE A 11 -5.81 -7.11 8.21
C PHE A 11 -6.66 -7.77 7.11
N PRO A 12 -8.01 -7.61 7.14
CA PRO A 12 -8.94 -8.22 6.19
C PRO A 12 -8.88 -7.65 4.77
N ASP A 13 -9.58 -8.35 3.87
CA ASP A 13 -9.66 -8.18 2.41
C ASP A 13 -10.25 -6.86 1.89
N SER A 14 -10.53 -5.86 2.73
CA SER A 14 -11.15 -4.62 2.26
C SER A 14 -10.14 -3.73 1.51
N PRO A 15 -10.57 -3.03 0.44
CA PRO A 15 -9.67 -2.14 -0.31
C PRO A 15 -9.00 -1.07 0.56
N HIS A 16 -9.73 -0.46 1.50
CA HIS A 16 -9.18 0.57 2.37
C HIS A 16 -8.13 0.03 3.35
N GLN A 17 -8.31 -1.18 3.89
CA GLN A 17 -7.30 -1.80 4.74
C GLN A 17 -6.05 -2.18 3.94
N ARG A 18 -6.20 -2.64 2.69
CA ARG A 18 -5.06 -2.85 1.78
C ARG A 18 -4.32 -1.55 1.48
N ARG A 19 -5.02 -0.45 1.23
CA ARG A 19 -4.41 0.89 1.08
C ARG A 19 -3.59 1.26 2.31
N ASP A 20 -4.18 1.19 3.49
CA ASP A 20 -3.51 1.58 4.74
C ASP A 20 -2.27 0.72 4.98
N ARG A 21 -2.36 -0.58 4.68
CA ARG A 21 -1.23 -1.50 4.74
C ARG A 21 -0.11 -1.15 3.74
N GLY A 22 -0.46 -0.83 2.50
CA GLY A 22 0.49 -0.37 1.49
C GLY A 22 1.24 0.90 1.91
N ILE A 23 0.54 1.86 2.53
CA ILE A 23 1.15 3.06 3.10
C ILE A 23 2.13 2.71 4.24
N MET A 24 1.78 1.76 5.12
CA MET A 24 2.70 1.30 6.16
C MET A 24 3.97 0.65 5.56
N TYR A 25 3.81 -0.21 4.55
CA TYR A 25 4.95 -0.80 3.87
C TYR A 25 5.85 0.23 3.20
N TYR A 26 5.27 1.28 2.60
CA TYR A 26 6.01 2.39 2.02
C TYR A 26 6.91 3.07 3.06
N HIS A 27 6.36 3.40 4.25
CA HIS A 27 7.14 4.01 5.33
C HIS A 27 8.25 3.09 5.88
N LEU A 28 8.09 1.77 5.75
CA LEU A 28 9.09 0.78 6.13
C LEU A 28 10.09 0.47 5.01
N GLN A 29 10.05 1.21 3.89
CA GLN A 29 10.87 0.99 2.70
C GLN A 29 10.73 -0.42 2.09
N ARG A 30 9.60 -1.09 2.36
CA ARG A 30 9.23 -2.38 1.77
C ARG A 30 8.50 -2.14 0.46
N TRP A 31 9.26 -1.68 -0.54
CA TRP A 31 8.72 -1.13 -1.79
C TRP A 31 7.85 -2.12 -2.56
N ARG A 32 8.24 -3.40 -2.61
CA ARG A 32 7.51 -4.42 -3.38
C ARG A 32 6.13 -4.69 -2.79
N GLU A 33 6.06 -4.84 -1.47
CA GLU A 33 4.81 -5.08 -0.75
C GLU A 33 3.91 -3.83 -0.78
N ALA A 34 4.51 -2.65 -0.67
CA ALA A 34 3.79 -1.38 -0.79
C ALA A 34 3.17 -1.21 -2.19
N GLN A 35 3.94 -1.42 -3.26
CA GLN A 35 3.45 -1.36 -4.63
C GLN A 35 2.28 -2.31 -4.85
N GLN A 36 2.46 -3.57 -4.48
CA GLN A 36 1.42 -4.59 -4.66
C GLN A 36 0.11 -4.20 -3.97
N ASP A 37 0.15 -3.75 -2.73
CA ASP A 37 -1.06 -3.37 -2.00
C ASP A 37 -1.73 -2.12 -2.58
N LEU A 38 -0.94 -1.12 -2.96
CA LEU A 38 -1.46 0.15 -3.50
C LEU A 38 -1.99 0.02 -4.93
N GLU A 39 -1.35 -0.79 -5.78
CA GLU A 39 -1.85 -1.11 -7.12
C GLU A 39 -3.19 -1.85 -7.03
N ASN A 40 -3.27 -2.89 -6.21
CA ASN A 40 -4.53 -3.61 -5.98
C ASN A 40 -5.64 -2.69 -5.46
N TYR A 41 -5.31 -1.74 -4.58
CA TYR A 41 -6.27 -0.74 -4.11
C TYR A 41 -6.85 0.09 -5.27
N LEU A 42 -5.98 0.58 -6.16
CA LEU A 42 -6.39 1.39 -7.31
C LEU A 42 -7.13 0.58 -8.37
N GLU A 43 -6.85 -0.71 -8.52
CA GLU A 43 -7.63 -1.60 -9.39
C GLU A 43 -9.07 -1.76 -8.91
N ILE A 44 -9.27 -1.87 -7.58
CA ILE A 44 -10.62 -2.04 -7.00
C ILE A 44 -11.38 -0.72 -6.92
N LEU A 45 -10.70 0.38 -6.54
CA LEU A 45 -11.30 1.70 -6.35
C LEU A 45 -10.57 2.77 -7.17
N PRO A 46 -10.68 2.75 -8.52
CA PRO A 46 -9.91 3.65 -9.38
C PRO A 46 -10.26 5.13 -9.23
N MET A 47 -11.47 5.44 -8.75
CA MET A 47 -11.98 6.80 -8.60
C MET A 47 -12.09 7.25 -7.13
N ALA A 48 -11.38 6.57 -6.22
CA ALA A 48 -11.30 7.02 -4.84
C ALA A 48 -10.71 8.43 -4.74
N GLN A 49 -11.14 9.19 -3.72
CA GLN A 49 -10.71 10.58 -3.54
C GLN A 49 -9.19 10.74 -3.39
N ASP A 50 -8.53 9.71 -2.87
CA ASP A 50 -7.10 9.64 -2.60
C ASP A 50 -6.28 9.04 -3.74
N THR A 51 -6.90 8.62 -4.87
CA THR A 51 -6.20 8.01 -6.02
C THR A 51 -4.97 8.81 -6.47
N ALA A 52 -5.08 10.13 -6.52
CA ALA A 52 -3.98 11.00 -6.95
C ALA A 52 -2.76 10.89 -6.02
N ILE A 53 -3.00 10.84 -4.70
CA ILE A 53 -1.94 10.72 -3.70
C ILE A 53 -1.30 9.33 -3.77
N ILE A 54 -2.12 8.28 -3.91
CA ILE A 54 -1.61 6.90 -4.01
C ILE A 54 -0.73 6.72 -5.25
N ARG A 55 -1.09 7.33 -6.39
CA ARG A 55 -0.23 7.33 -7.59
C ARG A 55 1.09 8.05 -7.36
N GLN A 56 1.09 9.19 -6.67
CA GLN A 56 2.34 9.88 -6.33
C GLN A 56 3.26 9.02 -5.45
N ILE A 57 2.70 8.27 -4.49
CA ILE A 57 3.48 7.35 -3.66
C ILE A 57 4.08 6.22 -4.51
N LEU A 58 3.31 5.63 -5.43
CA LEU A 58 3.79 4.62 -6.38
C LEU A 58 4.92 5.16 -7.27
N ASP A 59 4.76 6.36 -7.81
CA ASP A 59 5.77 7.02 -8.63
C ASP A 59 7.05 7.26 -7.84
N GLN A 60 6.96 7.73 -6.59
CA GLN A 60 8.13 7.89 -5.72
C GLN A 60 8.88 6.58 -5.50
N MET A 61 8.17 5.47 -5.27
CA MET A 61 8.82 4.17 -5.10
C MET A 61 9.55 3.73 -6.38
N SER A 62 8.95 3.95 -7.55
CA SER A 62 9.57 3.57 -8.84
C SER A 62 10.93 4.25 -9.09
N GLN A 63 11.16 5.44 -8.51
CA GLN A 63 12.40 6.20 -8.63
C GLN A 63 13.47 5.80 -7.59
N ASN A 64 13.12 4.99 -6.59
CA ASN A 64 14.01 4.62 -5.48
C ASN A 64 14.43 3.13 -5.51
N ILE A 65 14.13 2.43 -6.60
CA ILE A 65 14.53 1.03 -6.88
C ILE A 65 15.73 1.05 -7.82
#